data_AF-A0A4Y8CBK3-F1
#
_entry.id   AF-A0A4Y8CBK3-F1
#
_cell.length_a   1.000
_cell.length_b   1.000
_cell.length_c   1.000
_cell.angle_alpha   90.00
_cell.angle_beta   90.00
_cell.angle_gamma   90.00
#
_symmetry.space_group_name_H-M   'P 1'
#
loop_
_entity.id
_entity.type
_entity.pdbx_description
1 polymer ?
#
loop_
_entity_poly.entity_id
_entity_poly.type
_entity_poly.pdbx_seq_one_letter_code
_entity_poly.pdbx_strand_id
1 'polypeptide(L)' 'MEKYNREEFEEVIVDIGRVTKVVKGGRRFRFTALVI' A
#
# COMPACT_ATOMS: atom_id res chain seq x y z
N MET A 1 12.50 -12.82 11.38
CA MET A 1 11.27 -12.49 10.65
C MET A 1 10.15 -12.64 11.66
N GLU A 2 9.69 -11.53 12.24
CA GLU A 2 8.61 -11.56 13.22
C GLU A 2 7.34 -12.13 12.58
N LYS A 3 6.71 -13.08 13.27
CA LYS A 3 5.42 -13.63 12.87
C LYS A 3 4.34 -12.66 13.33
N TYR A 4 3.79 -11.90 12.40
CA TYR A 4 2.57 -11.12 12.63
C TYR A 4 1.43 -12.07 13.02
N ASN A 5 0.69 -11.74 14.08
CA ASN A 5 -0.38 -12.57 14.63
C ASN A 5 -1.62 -12.49 13.71
N ARG A 6 -1.63 -13.29 12.63
CA ARG A 6 -2.69 -13.28 11.58
C ARG A 6 -4.05 -13.77 12.05
N GLU A 7 -4.10 -14.43 13.21
CA GLU A 7 -5.31 -15.07 13.74
C GLU A 7 -6.15 -14.11 14.60
N GLU A 8 -5.56 -13.01 15.08
CA GLU A 8 -6.25 -12.02 15.94
C GLU A 8 -6.80 -10.81 15.19
N PHE A 9 -6.33 -10.53 13.98
CA PHE A 9 -6.71 -9.34 13.22
C PHE A 9 -7.18 -9.72 11.82
N GLU A 10 -8.41 -9.33 11.48
CA GLU A 10 -8.96 -9.44 10.14
C GLU A 10 -8.51 -8.21 9.34
N GLU A 11 -7.48 -8.37 8.50
CA GLU A 11 -6.95 -7.26 7.70
C GLU A 11 -7.99 -6.82 6.65
N VAL A 12 -8.53 -5.62 6.82
CA VAL A 12 -9.47 -5.02 5.86
C VAL A 12 -8.77 -3.92 5.06
N ILE A 13 -8.81 -4.02 3.74
CA ILE A 13 -8.31 -2.98 2.85
C ILE A 13 -9.34 -1.85 2.79
N VAL A 14 -8.99 -0.69 3.33
CA VAL A 14 -9.89 0.47 3.39
C VAL A 14 -9.78 1.31 2.14
N ASP A 15 -8.55 1.53 1.65
CA ASP A 15 -8.30 2.35 0.47
C ASP A 15 -7.09 1.86 -0.33
N ILE A 16 -7.19 1.96 -1.65
CA ILE A 16 -6.08 1.74 -2.58
C ILE A 16 -6.00 2.94 -3.53
N GLY A 17 -4.92 3.71 -3.39
CA GLY A 17 -4.65 4.89 -4.21
C GLY A 17 -3.52 4.64 -5.21
N ARG A 18 -3.62 5.21 -6.42
CA ARG A 18 -2.49 5.33 -7.35
C ARG A 18 -1.82 6.69 -7.18
N VAL A 19 -0.55 6.68 -6.83
CA VAL A 19 0.27 7.90 -6.71
C VAL A 19 1.36 7.93 -7.80
N THR A 20 1.71 9.14 -8.25
CA THR A 20 2.70 9.32 -9.32
C THR A 20 3.73 10.36 -8.96
N LYS A 21 5.01 10.04 -9.15
CA LYS A 21 6.08 11.03 -9.15
C LYS A 21 6.43 11.40 -10.59
N VAL A 22 6.30 12.69 -10.93
CA VAL A 22 6.75 13.21 -12.22
C VAL A 22 8.26 13.40 -12.19
N VAL A 23 8.95 12.90 -13.20
CA VAL A 23 10.40 13.06 -13.41
C VAL A 23 10.66 13.53 -14.86
N LYS A 24 11.89 13.93 -15.18
CA LYS A 24 12.23 14.48 -16.50
C LYS A 24 11.87 13.57 -17.69
N GLY A 25 11.89 12.25 -17.51
CA GLY A 25 11.58 11.27 -18.56
C GLY A 25 10.18 10.65 -18.53
N GLY A 26 9.30 11.07 -17.60
CA GLY A 26 7.95 10.52 -17.52
C GLY A 26 7.36 10.50 -16.11
N ARG A 27 6.40 9.60 -15.89
CA ARG A 27 5.73 9.43 -14.59
C ARG A 27 6.12 8.09 -14.00
N ARG A 28 6.66 8.10 -12.78
CA ARG A 28 6.87 6.89 -11.99
C ARG A 28 5.61 6.61 -11.18
N PHE A 29 4.88 5.55 -11.54
CA PHE A 29 3.67 5.11 -10.86
C PHE A 29 4.00 4.26 -9.63
N ARG A 30 3.21 4.43 -8.57
CA ARG A 30 3.22 3.63 -7.35
C ARG A 30 1.79 3.47 -6.84
N PHE A 31 1.55 2.49 -5.98
CA PHE A 31 0.29 2.31 -5.27
C PHE A 31 0.51 2.47 -3.77
N THR A 32 -0.50 3.00 -3.09
CA THR A 32 -0.60 3.08 -1.63
C THR A 32 -1.81 2.29 -1.19
N ALA A 33 -1.69 1.57 -0.07
CA ALA A 33 -2.81 0.88 0.55
C ALA A 33 -2.92 1.31 2.02
N LEU A 34 -4.15 1.56 2.49
CA LEU A 34 -4.47 1.77 3.89
C LEU A 34 -5.11 0.49 4.44
N VAL A 35 -4.51 -0.06 5.51
CA VAL A 35 -4.91 -1.31 6.16
C VAL A 35 -5.08 -1.04 7.67
N ILE A 36 -6.09 -1.65 8.29
CA ILE A 36 -6.40 -1.58 9.73
C ILE A 36 -6.55 -3.01 10.26
#